data_AF-A0AA96CZC9-F1
#
_entry.id   AF-A0AA96CZC9-F1
#
_cell.length_a   1.000
_cell.length_b   1.000
_cell.length_c   1.000
_cell.angle_alpha   90.00
_cell.angle_beta   90.00
_cell.angle_gamma   90.00
#
_symmetry.space_group_name_H-M   'P 1'
#
loop_
_entity.id
_entity.type
_entity.pdbx_description
1 polymer ?
#
loop_
_entity_poly.entity_id
_entity_poly.type
_entity_poly.pdbx_seq_one_letter_code
_entity_poly.pdbx_strand_id
1 'polypeptide(L)' 'MEAYELLKQEIKNKSIGKVALELKLSKATVSLVARKKYPNPQKIYQKIKEKYQPIEIIGVQCTTNDLIQLLKECEQ' A
#
# COMPACT_ATOMS: atom_id res chain seq x y z
N MET A 1 9.60 5.20 1.08
CA MET A 1 8.88 4.77 2.30
C MET A 1 9.14 3.29 2.53
N GLU A 2 9.49 2.86 3.76
CA GLU A 2 9.65 1.43 4.04
C GLU A 2 8.30 0.70 3.95
N ALA A 3 8.28 -0.53 3.39
CA ALA A 3 7.04 -1.32 3.21
C ALA A 3 6.26 -1.53 4.52
N TYR A 4 6.97 -1.55 5.65
CA TYR A 4 6.36 -1.68 6.97
C TYR A 4 5.57 -0.43 7.39
N GLU A 5 6.05 0.78 7.06
CA GLU A 5 5.33 2.02 7.35
C GLU A 5 4.11 2.16 6.45
N LEU A 6 4.26 1.80 5.18
CA LEU A 6 3.16 1.78 4.22
C LEU A 6 2.03 0.86 4.71
N LEU A 7 2.39 -0.34 5.20
CA LEU A 7 1.42 -1.25 5.81
C LEU A 7 0.71 -0.64 7.02
N LYS A 8 1.42 0.06 7.89
CA LYS A 8 0.81 0.74 9.05
C LYS A 8 -0.16 1.84 8.63
N GLN A 9 0.19 2.62 7.62
CA GLN A 9 -0.68 3.66 7.07
C GLN A 9 -1.95 3.04 6.48
N GLU A 10 -1.83 2.02 5.65
CA GLU A 10 -2.99 1.34 5.05
C GLU A 10 -3.92 0.69 6.10
N ILE A 11 -3.34 0.11 7.15
CA ILE A 11 -4.14 -0.43 8.27
C ILE A 11 -4.93 0.69 8.98
N LYS A 12 -4.35 1.88 9.15
CA LYS A 12 -5.06 3.04 9.71
C LYS A 12 -6.17 3.54 8.79
N ASN A 13 -5.93 3.57 7.48
CA ASN A 13 -6.88 4.07 6.48
C ASN A 13 -8.09 3.14 6.27
N LYS A 14 -7.89 1.82 6.28
CA LYS A 14 -8.92 0.84 5.85
C LYS A 14 -9.32 -0.21 6.89
N SER A 15 -8.59 -0.34 8.00
CA SER A 15 -8.59 -1.47 8.95
C SER A 15 -7.75 -2.69 8.52
N ILE A 16 -7.25 -3.41 9.52
CA ILE A 16 -6.44 -4.62 9.33
C ILE A 16 -7.19 -5.73 8.58
N GLY A 17 -8.52 -5.81 8.72
CA GLY A 17 -9.33 -6.82 8.07
C GLY A 17 -9.40 -6.62 6.56
N LYS A 18 -9.60 -5.38 6.10
CA LYS A 18 -9.61 -5.04 4.67
C LYS A 18 -8.24 -5.27 4.05
N VAL A 19 -7.17 -4.81 4.71
CA VAL A 19 -5.79 -5.00 4.24
C VAL A 19 -5.42 -6.49 4.13
N ALA A 20 -5.85 -7.31 5.10
CA ALA A 20 -5.64 -8.76 5.05
C ALA A 20 -6.32 -9.41 3.84
N LEU A 21 -7.55 -9.00 3.51
CA LEU A 21 -8.27 -9.47 2.32
C LEU A 21 -7.57 -9.03 1.02
N GLU A 22 -7.18 -7.75 0.92
CA GLU A 22 -6.50 -7.19 -0.27
C GLU A 22 -5.17 -7.89 -0.57
N LEU A 23 -4.41 -8.24 0.48
CA LEU A 23 -3.13 -8.95 0.36
C LEU A 23 -3.26 -10.48 0.29
N LYS A 24 -4.49 -11.01 0.44
CA LYS A 24 -4.77 -12.45 0.57
C LYS A 24 -3.93 -13.11 1.67
N LEU A 25 -3.89 -12.46 2.84
CA LEU A 25 -3.16 -12.91 4.04
C LEU A 25 -4.13 -13.06 5.22
N SER A 26 -3.72 -13.80 6.24
CA SER A 26 -4.48 -13.83 7.50
C SER A 26 -4.30 -12.52 8.27
N LYS A 27 -5.31 -12.13 9.07
CA LYS A 27 -5.22 -10.96 9.98
C LYS A 27 -4.04 -11.10 10.95
N ALA A 28 -3.75 -12.32 11.40
CA ALA A 28 -2.62 -12.61 12.29
C ALA A 28 -1.28 -12.33 11.60
N THR A 29 -1.12 -12.78 10.35
CA THR A 29 0.07 -12.50 9.53
C THR A 29 0.30 -11.00 9.38
N VAL A 30 -0.75 -10.25 8.99
CA VAL A 30 -0.67 -8.79 8.85
C VAL A 30 -0.27 -8.12 10.16
N SER A 31 -0.85 -8.55 11.29
CA SER A 31 -0.53 -8.04 12.63
C SER A 31 0.94 -8.30 13.02
N LEU A 32 1.46 -9.50 12.77
CA LEU A 32 2.85 -9.85 13.07
C LEU A 32 3.84 -9.04 12.22
N VAL A 33 3.54 -8.85 10.93
CA VAL A 33 4.38 -8.06 10.02
C VAL A 33 4.38 -6.58 10.42
N ALA A 34 3.22 -6.02 10.76
CA ALA A 34 3.10 -4.63 11.23
C ALA A 34 3.87 -4.37 12.54
N ARG A 35 4.08 -5.42 13.35
CA ARG A 35 4.85 -5.38 14.61
C ARG A 35 6.32 -5.80 14.45
N LYS A 36 6.80 -6.06 13.22
CA LYS A 36 8.14 -6.59 12.93
C LYS A 36 8.48 -7.89 13.68
N LYS A 37 7.46 -8.69 14.04
CA LYS A 37 7.59 -9.99 14.75
C LYS A 37 7.50 -11.19 13.81
N TYR A 38 7.39 -10.96 12.51
CA TYR A 38 7.29 -12.03 11.52
C TYR A 38 8.69 -12.52 11.14
N PRO A 39 8.99 -13.83 11.20
CA PRO A 39 10.35 -14.36 11.11
C PRO A 39 11.00 -14.20 9.72
N ASN A 40 10.22 -14.03 8.65
CA ASN A 40 10.76 -13.67 7.33
C ASN A 40 9.72 -12.86 6.52
N PRO A 41 9.66 -11.53 6.70
CA PRO A 41 8.61 -10.70 6.12
C PRO A 41 8.90 -10.28 4.68
N GLN A 42 10.06 -10.63 4.08
CA GLN A 42 10.48 -10.06 2.80
C GLN A 42 9.48 -10.29 1.67
N LYS A 43 8.96 -11.51 1.52
CA LYS A 43 7.93 -11.83 0.52
C LYS A 43 6.63 -11.02 0.74
N ILE A 44 6.31 -10.72 1.99
CA ILE A 44 5.12 -9.94 2.35
C ILE A 44 5.36 -8.46 2.06
N TYR A 45 6.55 -7.94 2.37
CA TYR A 45 6.94 -6.58 2.01
C TYR A 45 6.94 -6.36 0.51
N GLN A 46 7.39 -7.34 -0.27
CA GLN A 46 7.29 -7.28 -1.72
C GLN A 46 5.82 -7.17 -2.18
N LYS A 47 4.93 -8.03 -1.69
CA LYS A 47 3.48 -7.93 -1.98
C LYS A 47 2.88 -6.59 -1.59
N ILE A 48 3.28 -6.02 -0.46
CA ILE A 48 2.82 -4.71 0.01
C ILE A 48 3.26 -3.62 -0.96
N LYS A 49 4.52 -3.64 -1.41
CA LYS A 49 5.03 -2.69 -2.40
C LYS A 49 4.30 -2.83 -3.72
N GLU A 50 4.16 -4.04 -4.24
CA GLU A 50 3.44 -4.29 -5.50
C GLU A 50 1.99 -3.81 -5.45
N LYS A 51 1.35 -3.87 -4.27
CA LYS A 51 -0.06 -3.50 -4.11
C LYS A 51 -0.29 -2.00 -3.87
N TYR A 52 0.57 -1.38 -3.08
CA TYR A 52 0.34 -0.04 -2.52
C TYR A 52 1.40 0.99 -2.89
N GLN A 53 2.56 0.57 -3.40
CA GLN A 53 3.56 1.51 -3.87
C GLN A 53 3.17 1.99 -5.27
N PRO A 54 3.15 3.31 -5.51
CA PRO A 54 2.94 3.84 -6.85
C PRO A 54 3.98 3.27 -7.81
N ILE A 55 3.54 2.83 -8.99
CA ILE A 55 4.42 2.43 -10.07
C ILE A 55 4.84 3.71 -10.80
N GLU A 56 6.13 4.03 -10.78
CA GLU A 56 6.67 5.06 -11.65
C GLU A 56 6.78 4.51 -13.08
N ILE A 57 6.00 5.06 -14.00
CA ILE A 57 6.07 4.74 -15.43
C ILE A 57 7.03 5.75 -16.08
N ILE A 58 8.13 5.26 -16.64
CA ILE A 58 9.14 6.11 -17.29
C ILE A 58 8.48 6.88 -18.45
N GLY A 59 8.57 8.21 -18.41
CA GLY A 59 7.97 9.11 -19.41
C GLY A 59 6.62 9.71 -19.03
N VAL A 60 6.02 9.30 -17.91
CA VAL A 60 4.79 9.88 -17.37
C VAL A 60 5.11 10.54 -16.03
N GLN A 61 4.98 11.86 -15.95
CA GLN A 61 5.15 12.60 -14.70
C GLN A 61 3.79 12.73 -14.02
N CYS A 62 3.54 11.96 -12.96
CA CYS A 62 2.36 12.16 -12.13
C CYS A 62 2.57 13.38 -11.23
N THR A 63 1.95 14.50 -11.58
CA THR A 63 2.02 15.77 -10.84
C THR A 63 1.17 15.75 -9.57
N THR A 64 0.10 14.95 -9.53
CA THR A 64 -0.78 14.81 -8.37
C THR A 64 -1.47 13.44 -8.33
N ASN A 65 -1.73 12.93 -7.12
CA ASN A 65 -2.56 11.75 -6.87
C ASN A 65 -3.95 12.14 -6.35
N ASP A 66 -4.26 13.44 -6.27
CA ASP A 66 -5.57 13.93 -5.85
C ASP A 66 -6.58 13.78 -7.00
N LEU A 67 -7.55 12.90 -6.78
CA LEU A 67 -8.64 12.62 -7.72
C LEU A 67 -9.41 13.89 -8.12
N ILE A 68 -9.54 14.85 -7.21
CA ILE A 68 -10.29 16.10 -7.48
C ILE A 68 -9.50 16.99 -8.44
N GLN A 69 -8.18 17.05 -8.33
CA GLN A 69 -7.35 17.79 -9.28
C GLN A 69 -7.34 17.13 -10.65
N LEU A 70 -7.24 15.80 -10.71
CA LEU A 70 -7.26 15.05 -11.97
C LEU A 70 -8.58 15.22 -12.73
N LEU A 71 -9.72 15.24 -12.03
CA LEU A 71 -11.02 15.51 -12.64
C LEU A 71 -11.09 16.88 -13.30
N LYS A 72 -10.50 17.91 -12.69
CA LYS A 72 -10.45 19.26 -13.27
C LYS A 72 -9.59 19.35 -14.53
N GLU A 73 -8.57 18.51 -14.65
CA GLU A 73 -7.70 18.47 -15.83
C GLU A 73 -8.36 17.77 -17.04
N CYS A 74 -9.33 16.86 -16.81
CA CYS A 74 -10.04 16.17 -17.89
C CYS A 74 -11.24 16.93 -18.47
N GLU A 75 -11.71 18.00 -17.81
CA GLU A 75 -12.84 18.81 -18.28
C GLU A 75 -12.43 20.00 -19.20
N GLN A 76 -11.15 20.07 -19.60
CA GLN A 76 -10.62 21.05 -20.58
C GLN A 76 -10.37 20.40 -21.94
#